data_AF-A0A1J5IY03-F1
#
_entry.id   AF-A0A1J5IY03-F1
#
_cell.length_a   1.000
_cell.length_b   1.000
_cell.length_c   1.000
_cell.angle_alpha   90.00
_cell.angle_beta   90.00
_cell.angle_gamma   90.00
#
_symmetry.space_group_name_H-M   'P 1'
#
loop_
_entity.id
_entity.type
_entity.pdbx_description
1 polymer ?
#
loop_
_entity_poly.entity_id
_entity_poly.type
_entity_poly.pdbx_seq_one_letter_code
_entity_poly.pdbx_strand_id
1 'polypeptide(L)' 'MIDLEQEYAKSQALAQRHFRKDVDGFRQRRRLELEDLLKTEREKPEELQDPVKLKWVLKELENMDS' A
#
# COMPACT_ATOMS: atom_id res chain seq x y z
N MET A 1 -26.67 34.57 -5.89
CA MET A 1 -26.72 33.48 -4.89
C MET A 1 -25.66 32.49 -5.28
N ILE A 2 -24.70 32.19 -4.39
CA ILE A 2 -23.75 31.11 -4.61
C ILE A 2 -24.54 29.82 -4.58
N ASP A 3 -24.37 29.00 -5.62
CA ASP A 3 -25.04 27.72 -5.77
C ASP A 3 -24.35 26.71 -4.83
N LEU A 4 -24.87 26.62 -3.60
CA LEU A 4 -24.34 25.81 -2.51
C LEU A 4 -24.17 24.33 -2.90
N GLU A 5 -24.99 23.84 -3.82
CA GLU A 5 -24.89 22.47 -4.34
C GLU A 5 -23.60 22.26 -5.15
N GLN A 6 -23.16 23.27 -5.92
CA GLN A 6 -21.93 23.20 -6.68
C GLN A 6 -20.68 23.25 -5.78
N GLU A 7 -20.71 24.04 -4.71
CA GLU A 7 -19.61 24.09 -3.74
C GLU A 7 -19.50 22.79 -2.93
N TYR A 8 -20.64 22.20 -2.57
CA TYR A 8 -20.68 20.90 -1.91
C TYR A 8 -20.09 19.78 -2.79
N ALA A 9 -20.49 19.72 -4.08
CA ALA A 9 -19.97 18.75 -5.02
C ALA A 9 -18.45 18.87 -5.23
N LYS A 10 -17.92 20.10 -5.35
CA LYS A 10 -16.48 20.35 -5.45
C LYS A 10 -15.73 19.88 -4.21
N SER A 11 -16.27 20.14 -3.03
CA SER A 11 -15.67 19.73 -1.75
C SER A 11 -15.64 18.22 -1.59
N GLN A 12 -16.71 17.53 -1.97
CA GLN A 12 -16.77 16.06 -1.96
C GLN A 12 -15.74 15.43 -2.90
N ALA A 13 -15.61 15.96 -4.13
CA ALA A 13 -14.62 15.47 -5.10
C ALA A 13 -13.17 15.67 -4.62
N LEU A 14 -12.88 16.82 -3.98
CA LEU A 14 -11.57 17.09 -3.38
C LEU A 14 -11.28 16.10 -2.24
N ALA A 15 -12.22 15.91 -1.31
CA ALA A 15 -12.05 14.96 -0.20
C ALA A 15 -11.80 13.52 -0.69
N GLN A 16 -12.55 13.06 -1.70
CA GLN A 16 -12.33 11.74 -2.30
C GLN A 16 -10.95 11.64 -2.97
N ARG A 17 -10.48 12.71 -3.63
CA ARG A 17 -9.16 12.73 -4.25
C ARG A 17 -8.04 12.67 -3.21
N HIS A 18 -8.17 13.39 -2.10
CA HIS A 18 -7.22 13.34 -0.99
C HIS A 18 -7.20 11.95 -0.36
N PHE A 19 -8.37 11.38 -0.07
CA PHE A 19 -8.48 10.03 0.46
C PHE A 19 -7.85 8.97 -0.45
N ARG A 20 -8.10 9.02 -1.77
CA ARG A 20 -7.47 8.10 -2.74
C ARG A 20 -5.95 8.22 -2.71
N LYS A 21 -5.41 9.44 -2.72
CA LYS A 21 -3.95 9.68 -2.63
C LYS A 21 -3.35 9.11 -1.34
N ASP A 22 -4.03 9.27 -0.21
CA ASP A 22 -3.56 8.74 1.06
C ASP A 22 -3.54 7.20 1.02
N VAL A 23 -4.63 6.57 0.56
CA VAL A 23 -4.73 5.11 0.42
C VAL A 23 -3.67 4.56 -0.52
N ASP A 24 -3.45 5.20 -1.67
CA ASP A 24 -2.41 4.80 -2.62
C ASP A 24 -1.01 4.93 -1.98
N GLY A 25 -0.79 6.02 -1.22
CA GLY A 25 0.43 6.20 -0.44
C GLY A 25 0.63 5.14 0.64
N PHE A 26 -0.43 4.70 1.32
CA PHE A 26 -0.37 3.60 2.29
C PHE A 26 -0.03 2.27 1.61
N ARG A 27 -0.67 1.96 0.48
CA ARG A 27 -0.35 0.75 -0.32
C ARG A 27 1.11 0.78 -0.77
N GLN A 28 1.59 1.91 -1.27
CA GLN A 28 2.97 2.02 -1.72
C GLN A 28 3.98 1.86 -0.57
N ARG A 29 3.76 2.50 0.58
CA ARG A 29 4.61 2.31 1.77
C ARG A 29 4.65 0.85 2.21
N ARG A 30 3.48 0.21 2.27
CA ARG A 30 3.38 -1.19 2.68
C ARG A 30 4.09 -2.14 1.72
N ARG A 31 4.04 -1.86 0.41
CA ARG A 31 4.80 -2.63 -0.60
C ARG A 31 6.30 -2.52 -0.34
N LEU A 32 6.82 -1.31 -0.14
CA LEU A 32 8.25 -1.07 0.12
C LEU A 32 8.72 -1.80 1.40
N GLU A 33 7.91 -1.80 2.46
CA GLU A 33 8.21 -2.55 3.69
C GLU A 33 8.33 -4.06 3.43
N LEU A 34 7.42 -4.63 2.63
CA LEU A 34 7.43 -6.04 2.30
C LEU A 34 8.59 -6.42 1.37
N GLU A 35 8.93 -5.57 0.41
CA GLU A 35 10.10 -5.74 -0.45
C GLU A 35 11.42 -5.71 0.34
N ASP A 36 11.54 -4.79 1.30
CA ASP A 36 12.70 -4.69 2.19
C ASP A 36 12.80 -5.91 3.13
N LEU A 37 11.67 -6.37 3.65
CA LEU A 37 11.59 -7.60 4.44
C LEU A 37 12.00 -8.83 3.63
N LEU A 38 11.55 -8.93 2.38
CA LEU A 38 11.93 -10.02 1.47
C LEU A 38 13.43 -10.01 1.18
N LYS A 39 14.00 -8.83 0.93
CA LYS A 39 15.43 -8.65 0.70
C LYS A 39 16.24 -9.08 1.93
N THR A 40 15.89 -8.54 3.09
CA THR A 40 16.55 -8.86 4.37
C THR A 40 16.54 -10.36 4.64
N GLU A 41 15.42 -11.04 4.36
CA GLU A 41 15.31 -12.47 4.61
C GLU A 41 16.10 -13.31 3.60
N ARG A 42 16.23 -12.87 2.34
CA ARG A 42 17.05 -13.54 1.31
C ARG A 42 18.55 -13.34 1.49
N GLU A 43 18.96 -12.24 2.11
CA GLU A 43 20.37 -11.99 2.43
C GLU A 43 20.89 -12.89 3.56
N LYS A 44 19.99 -13.52 4.33
CA LYS A 44 20.38 -14.52 5.33
C LYS A 44 20.90 -15.79 4.65
N PRO A 45 21.87 -16.48 5.27
CA PRO A 45 22.24 -17.85 4.87
C PRO A 45 21.01 -18.75 4.78
N GLU A 46 20.94 -19.65 3.79
CA GLU A 46 19.77 -20.50 3.54
C GLU A 46 19.26 -21.26 4.78
N GLU A 47 20.18 -21.68 5.66
CA GLU A 47 19.89 -22.37 6.92
C GLU A 47 19.14 -21.49 7.95
N LEU A 48 19.25 -20.16 7.83
CA LEU A 48 18.64 -19.16 8.70
C LEU A 48 17.45 -18.44 8.04
N GLN A 49 17.14 -18.77 6.78
CA GLN A 49 15.96 -18.24 6.11
C GLN A 49 14.71 -18.88 6.70
N ASP A 50 13.69 -18.07 6.98
CA ASP A 50 12.39 -18.57 7.38
C ASP A 50 11.51 -18.77 6.12
N PRO A 51 11.29 -20.03 5.67
CA PRO A 51 10.50 -20.30 4.47
C PRO A 51 9.01 -19.95 4.65
N VAL A 52 8.50 -19.97 5.88
CA VAL A 52 7.10 -19.58 6.18
C VAL A 52 6.96 -18.07 6.03
N LYS A 53 7.91 -17.32 6.58
CA LYS A 53 7.96 -15.86 6.45
C LYS A 53 8.11 -15.43 4.99
N LEU A 54 9.02 -16.05 4.24
CA LEU A 54 9.20 -15.78 2.81
C LEU A 54 7.92 -16.03 2.00
N LYS A 55 7.26 -17.17 2.24
CA LYS A 55 5.99 -17.50 1.58
C LYS A 55 4.89 -16.50 1.91
N TRP A 56 4.81 -16.05 3.16
CA TRP A 56 3.85 -15.03 3.58
C TRP A 56 4.12 -13.69 2.89
N VAL A 57 5.37 -13.21 2.88
CA VAL A 57 5.74 -11.94 2.25
C VAL A 57 5.43 -11.94 0.74
N LEU A 58 5.77 -13.03 0.05
CA LEU A 58 5.47 -13.16 -1.39
C LEU A 58 3.96 -13.13 -1.67
N LYS A 59 3.17 -13.82 -0.84
CA LYS A 59 1.71 -13.82 -0.97
C LYS A 59 1.10 -12.44 -0.70
N GLU A 60 1.60 -11.74 0.31
CA GLU A 60 1.13 -10.38 0.60
C GLU A 60 1.45 -9.41 -0.54
N LEU A 61 2.65 -9.49 -1.13
CA LEU A 61 3.01 -8.69 -2.30
C LEU A 61 2.10 -8.98 -3.51
N GLU A 62 1.78 -10.26 -3.77
CA GLU A 62 0.87 -10.67 -4.85
C GLU A 62 -0.56 -10.13 -4.64
N ASN A 63 -1.06 -10.18 -3.40
CA ASN A 63 -2.36 -9.62 -3.03
C ASN A 63 -2.43 -8.09 -3.19
N MET A 64 -1.30 -7.39 -3.20
CA MET A 64 -1.25 -5.94 -3.38
C MET A 64 -1.25 -5.49 -4.85
N ASP A 65 -0.81 -6.37 -5.75
CA ASP A 65 -0.80 -6.15 -7.20
C ASP A 65 -2.10 -6.61 -7.88
N SER A 66 -3.00 -7.27 -7.15
CA SER A 66 -4.35 -7.70 -7.58
C SER A 66 -5.43 -6.66 -7.26
#